data_AF-A0A497DVH9-F1
#
_entry.id   AF-A0A497DVH9-F1
#
_cell.length_a   1.000
_cell.length_b   1.000
_cell.length_c   1.000
_cell.angle_alpha   90.00
_cell.angle_beta   90.00
_cell.angle_gamma   90.00
#
_symmetry.space_group_name_H-M   'P 1'
#
loop_
_entity.id
_entity.type
_entity.pdbx_description
1 polymer ?
#
loop_
_entity_poly.entity_id
_entity_poly.type
_entity_poly.pdbx_seq_one_letter_code
_entity_poly.pdbx_strand_id
1 'polypeptide(L)'
;FEVDEMYPTYIKIAQEQSEKQAEVSTTWALAAEKVHAELYRQAKEALSQGRDLEIGAIYVCPVCGFTMEGEAPEKCPVCNTPREKFNEF
;
A
#
# COMPACT_ATOMS: atom_id res chain seq x y z
N PHE A 1 -10.55 7.23 -5.88
CA PHE A 1 -9.86 7.81 -7.06
C PHE A 1 -8.62 7.02 -7.42
N GLU A 2 -7.56 6.99 -6.60
CA GLU A 2 -6.32 6.28 -6.94
C GLU A 2 -6.50 4.77 -7.09
N VAL A 3 -7.22 4.16 -6.14
CA VAL A 3 -7.51 2.71 -6.11
C VAL A 3 -8.46 2.28 -7.23
N ASP A 4 -9.53 3.06 -7.46
CA ASP A 4 -10.64 2.64 -8.31
C ASP A 4 -10.51 3.10 -9.77
N GLU A 5 -9.78 4.18 -10.02
CA GLU A 5 -9.75 4.84 -11.34
C GLU A 5 -8.33 5.04 -11.85
N MET A 6 -7.49 5.79 -11.14
CA MET A 6 -6.20 6.27 -11.66
C MET A 6 -5.22 5.13 -11.95
N TYR A 7 -4.83 4.36 -10.92
CA TYR A 7 -3.86 3.29 -11.11
C TYR A 7 -4.36 2.15 -11.99
N PRO A 8 -5.61 1.66 -11.88
CA PRO A 8 -6.15 0.69 -12.84
C PRO A 8 -6.04 1.16 -14.30
N THR A 9 -6.31 2.45 -14.55
CA THR A 9 -6.18 3.05 -15.89
C THR A 9 -4.72 3.09 -16.34
N TYR A 10 -3.80 3.53 -15.48
CA TYR A 10 -2.38 3.62 -15.82
C TYR A 10 -1.74 2.26 -16.05
N ILE A 11 -2.10 1.24 -15.26
CA ILE A 11 -1.64 -0.14 -15.45
C ILE A 11 -2.06 -0.64 -16.83
N LYS A 12 -3.33 -0.42 -17.20
CA LYS A 12 -3.85 -0.83 -18.51
C LYS A 12 -3.10 -0.13 -19.66
N ILE A 13 -2.87 1.19 -19.56
CA ILE A 13 -2.13 1.93 -20.59
C ILE A 13 -0.68 1.44 -20.68
N ALA A 14 -0.01 1.20 -19.54
CA ALA A 14 1.36 0.69 -19.51
C ALA A 14 1.46 -0.70 -20.17
N GLN A 15 0.46 -1.56 -19.96
CA GLN A 15 0.36 -2.86 -20.64
C GLN A 15 0.19 -2.71 -22.16
N GLU A 16 -0.72 -1.85 -22.60
CA GLU A 16 -0.96 -1.55 -24.02
C GLU A 16 0.29 -1.01 -24.71
N GLN A 17 1.07 -0.18 -24.01
CA GLN A 17 2.32 0.40 -24.52
C GLN A 17 3.56 -0.50 -24.30
N SER A 18 3.39 -1.66 -23.67
CA SER A 18 4.50 -2.57 -23.30
C SER A 18 5.56 -1.91 -22.38
N GLU A 19 5.17 -0.90 -21.62
CA GLU A 19 6.03 -0.17 -20.67
C GLU A 19 6.11 -0.91 -19.32
N LYS A 20 6.95 -1.95 -19.28
CA LYS A 20 7.00 -2.88 -18.14
C LYS A 20 7.36 -2.24 -16.81
N GLN A 21 8.24 -1.23 -16.79
CA GLN A 21 8.60 -0.58 -15.53
C GLN A 21 7.44 0.25 -14.96
N ALA A 22 6.66 0.90 -15.83
CA ALA A 22 5.47 1.64 -15.44
C ALA A 22 4.36 0.71 -14.95
N GLU A 23 4.15 -0.42 -15.64
CA GLU A 23 3.19 -1.45 -15.21
C GLU A 23 3.51 -1.94 -13.78
N VAL A 24 4.78 -2.24 -13.50
CA VAL A 24 5.23 -2.72 -12.19
C VAL A 24 5.05 -1.65 -11.11
N SER A 25 5.54 -0.43 -11.34
CA SER A 25 5.50 0.63 -10.32
C SER A 25 4.06 1.07 -9.99
N THR A 26 3.19 1.15 -11.00
CA THR A 26 1.76 1.50 -10.79
C THR A 26 0.98 0.37 -10.13
N THR A 27 1.32 -0.89 -10.41
CA THR A 27 0.76 -2.05 -9.70
C THR A 27 1.16 -2.05 -8.23
N TRP A 28 2.41 -1.74 -7.93
CA TRP A 28 2.90 -1.61 -6.55
C TRP A 28 2.17 -0.50 -5.79
N ALA A 29 2.07 0.69 -6.40
CA ALA A 29 1.36 1.81 -5.80
C ALA A 29 -0.11 1.48 -5.54
N LEU A 30 -0.81 0.85 -6.49
CA LEU A 30 -2.19 0.39 -6.29
C LEU A 30 -2.35 -0.53 -5.07
N ALA A 31 -1.40 -1.44 -4.85
CA ALA A 31 -1.44 -2.34 -3.71
C ALA A 31 -1.25 -1.59 -2.38
N ALA A 32 -0.36 -0.60 -2.34
CA ALA A 32 -0.16 0.27 -1.17
C ALA A 32 -1.40 1.14 -0.88
N GLU A 33 -1.95 1.81 -1.90
CA GLU A 33 -3.09 2.72 -1.72
C GLU A 33 -4.35 2.02 -1.25
N LYS A 34 -4.54 0.73 -1.57
CA LYS A 34 -5.64 -0.06 -1.00
C LYS A 34 -5.54 -0.19 0.52
N VAL A 35 -4.34 -0.34 1.05
CA VAL A 35 -4.14 -0.39 2.50
C VAL A 35 -4.27 1.00 3.12
N HIS A 36 -3.70 2.02 2.47
CA HIS A 36 -3.82 3.40 2.96
C HIS A 36 -5.28 3.86 3.07
N ALA A 37 -6.10 3.54 2.06
CA ALA A 37 -7.52 3.87 2.07
C ALA A 37 -8.24 3.26 3.28
N GLU A 38 -7.93 2.01 3.63
CA GLU A 38 -8.53 1.32 4.79
C GLU A 38 -8.03 1.91 6.12
N LEU A 39 -6.72 2.18 6.26
CA LEU A 39 -6.16 2.80 7.46
C LEU A 39 -6.78 4.19 7.71
N TYR A 40 -6.92 5.02 6.66
CA TYR A 40 -7.58 6.31 6.80
C TYR A 40 -9.09 6.19 7.09
N ARG A 41 -9.76 5.16 6.55
CA ARG A 41 -11.16 4.89 6.88
C ARG A 41 -11.31 4.59 8.37
N GLN A 42 -10.46 3.74 8.93
CA GLN A 42 -10.44 3.39 10.35
C GLN A 42 -10.10 4.60 11.23
N ALA A 43 -9.08 5.38 10.84
CA ALA A 43 -8.70 6.60 11.56
C ALA A 43 -9.85 7.61 11.61
N LYS A 44 -10.52 7.84 10.47
CA LYS A 44 -11.69 8.72 10.39
C LYS A 44 -12.85 8.21 11.25
N GLU A 45 -13.08 6.90 11.29
CA GLU A 45 -14.11 6.28 12.12
C GLU A 45 -13.84 6.50 13.62
N ALA A 46 -12.60 6.26 14.07
CA ALA A 46 -12.18 6.55 15.45
C ALA A 46 -12.36 8.03 15.82
N LEU A 47 -11.90 8.93 14.94
CA LEU A 47 -12.05 10.38 15.15
C LEU A 47 -13.51 10.82 15.23
N SER A 48 -14.40 10.21 14.43
CA SER A 48 -15.84 10.52 14.48
C SER A 48 -16.51 10.09 15.80
N GLN A 49 -15.88 9.16 16.51
CA GLN A 49 -16.27 8.71 17.85
C GLN A 49 -15.57 9.50 18.97
N GLY A 50 -14.77 10.52 18.62
CA GLY A 50 -14.06 11.38 19.58
C GLY A 50 -12.87 10.72 20.26
N ARG A 51 -12.29 9.68 19.64
CA ARG A 51 -11.13 8.94 20.15
C ARG A 51 -10.03 8.87 19.10
N ASP A 52 -8.82 8.61 19.55
CA ASP A 52 -7.70 8.32 18.65
C ASP A 52 -7.82 6.89 18.10
N LEU A 53 -7.16 6.62 16.97
CA LEU A 53 -7.06 5.28 16.44
C LEU A 53 -6.04 4.49 17.26
N GLU A 54 -6.50 3.41 17.89
CA GLU A 54 -5.61 2.43 18.48
C GLU A 54 -5.06 1.56 17.35
N ILE A 55 -3.77 1.71 17.07
CA ILE A 55 -3.04 0.98 16.03
C ILE A 55 -1.68 0.53 16.57
N GLY A 56 -1.26 -0.67 16.19
CA GLY A 56 0.05 -1.21 16.50
C GLY A 56 1.17 -0.60 15.65
N ALA A 57 2.35 -1.22 15.72
CA ALA A 57 3.50 -0.85 14.90
C ALA A 57 3.16 -0.92 13.41
N ILE A 58 3.58 0.08 12.66
CA ILE A 58 3.36 0.16 11.21
C ILE A 58 4.65 -0.18 10.48
N TYR A 59 4.56 -1.14 9.57
CA TYR A 59 5.68 -1.57 8.74
C TYR A 59 5.46 -1.13 7.29
N VAL A 60 6.48 -0.50 6.70
CA VAL A 60 6.47 -0.03 5.31
C VAL A 60 7.61 -0.68 4.52
N CYS A 61 7.27 -1.30 3.39
CA CYS A 61 8.25 -1.85 2.47
C CYS A 61 8.96 -0.71 1.70
N PRO A 62 10.29 -0.57 1.80
CA PRO A 62 11.01 0.54 1.15
C PRO A 62 11.10 0.42 -0.38
N VAL A 63 10.70 -0.72 -0.95
CA VAL A 63 10.79 -0.98 -2.39
C VAL A 63 9.49 -0.64 -3.12
N CYS A 64 8.34 -1.03 -2.55
CA CYS A 64 7.05 -0.95 -3.22
C CYS A 64 6.00 -0.14 -2.45
N GLY A 65 6.32 0.33 -1.24
CA GLY A 65 5.40 1.10 -0.41
C GLY A 65 4.29 0.29 0.26
N PHE A 66 4.29 -1.05 0.17
CA PHE A 66 3.33 -1.86 0.91
C PHE A 66 3.40 -1.56 2.41
N THR A 67 2.28 -1.13 2.97
CA THR A 67 2.10 -0.72 4.36
C THR A 67 1.27 -1.77 5.09
N MET A 68 1.57 -2.04 6.36
CA MET A 68 0.73 -2.88 7.20
C MET A 68 0.91 -2.61 8.69
N GLU A 69 -0.10 -2.94 9.47
CA GLU A 69 -0.06 -2.96 10.92
C GLU A 69 0.36 -4.35 11.43
N GLY A 70 1.07 -4.39 12.57
CA GLY A 70 1.39 -5.62 13.28
C GLY A 70 2.69 -6.25 12.78
N GLU A 71 2.79 -7.58 12.80
CA GLU A 71 4.02 -8.26 12.40
C GLU A 71 4.14 -8.37 10.88
N ALA A 72 5.17 -7.73 10.29
CA ALA A 72 5.47 -7.87 8.87
C ALA A 72 5.63 -9.35 8.46
N PRO A 73 5.22 -9.80 7.26
CA PRO A 73 5.46 -11.16 6.79
C PRO A 73 6.95 -11.39 6.46
N GLU A 74 7.37 -12.64 6.36
CA GLU A 74 8.75 -13.02 5.96
C GLU A 74 9.19 -12.36 4.64
N LYS A 75 8.23 -12.16 3.73
CA LYS A 75 8.43 -11.46 2.46
C LYS A 75 7.25 -10.56 2.17
N CYS A 76 7.52 -9.38 1.61
CA CYS A 76 6.51 -8.48 1.10
C CYS A 76 5.60 -9.20 0.10
N PRO A 77 4.27 -9.20 0.28
CA PRO A 77 3.34 -9.92 -0.61
C PRO A 77 3.23 -9.28 -2.01
N VAL A 78 3.77 -8.06 -2.18
CA VAL A 78 3.72 -7.30 -3.43
C VAL A 78 5.00 -7.46 -4.25
N CYS A 79 6.17 -7.32 -3.62
CA CYS A 79 7.46 -7.30 -4.35
C CYS A 79 8.49 -8.34 -3.85
N ASN A 80 8.13 -9.20 -2.89
CA ASN A 80 8.99 -10.23 -2.30
C ASN A 80 10.23 -9.72 -1.52
N THR A 81 10.30 -8.43 -1.21
CA THR A 81 11.33 -7.87 -0.32
C THR A 81 11.33 -8.59 1.05
N PRO A 82 12.48 -9.05 1.56
CA PRO A 82 12.56 -9.71 2.87
C PRO A 82 12.10 -8.82 4.04
N ARG A 83 11.56 -9.43 5.09
CA ARG A 83 11.06 -8.77 6.31
C ARG A 83 12.05 -7.78 6.90
N GLU A 84 13.33 -8.15 6.95
CA GLU A 84 14.38 -7.39 7.64
C GLU A 84 14.67 -6.02 7.01
N LYS A 85 14.12 -5.77 5.82
CA LYS A 85 14.23 -4.49 5.13
C LYS A 85 13.05 -3.56 5.35
N PHE A 86 11.98 -4.00 6.02
CA PHE A 86 10.86 -3.12 6.31
C PHE A 86 11.27 -2.04 7.31
N ASN A 87 10.72 -0.85 7.13
CA ASN A 87 10.85 0.23 8.10
C ASN A 87 9.67 0.18 9.06
N GLU A 88 9.95 0.20 10.37
CA GLU A 88 8.95 0.30 11.44
C GLU A 88 8.72 1.77 11.81
N PHE A 89 7.45 2.15 12.02
CA PHE A 89 6.97 3.47 12.41
C PHE A 89 6.03 3.39 13.60
#